data_AF-A0A2J8W674-F1
#
_entry.id   AF-A0A2J8W674-F1
#
_cell.length_a   1.000
_cell.length_b   1.000
_cell.length_c   1.000
_cell.angle_alpha   90.00
_cell.angle_beta   90.00
_cell.angle_gamma   90.00
#
_symmetry.space_group_name_H-M   'P 1'
#
loop_
_entity.id
_entity.type
_entity.pdbx_description
1 polymer ?
#
loop_
_entity_poly.entity_id
_entity_poly.type
_entity_poly.pdbx_seq_one_letter_code
_entity_poly.pdbx_strand_id
1 'polypeptide(L)'
;MKVLLLKDAKEDDCGQDPYIRELELYGLEATLIPVLSFEFLSLPSFSEKLSHPEDYGGLIFTSPRAVEAAELCLEKNNKTEDEEPEEQRVWNFPGPHNV
;
A
#
# COMPACT_ATOMS: atom_id res chain seq x y z
N MET A 1 -19.33 8.61 -28.57
CA MET A 1 -18.25 9.65 -28.52
C MET A 1 -17.10 9.08 -27.69
N LYS A 2 -15.84 9.32 -28.07
CA LYS A 2 -14.68 8.79 -27.32
C LYS A 2 -14.28 9.75 -26.21
N VAL A 3 -13.97 9.22 -25.02
CA VAL A 3 -13.57 9.99 -23.84
C VAL A 3 -12.34 9.37 -23.18
N LEU A 4 -11.48 10.22 -22.62
CA LEU A 4 -10.25 9.82 -21.95
C LEU A 4 -10.34 10.15 -20.46
N LEU A 5 -10.08 9.17 -19.60
CA LEU A 5 -10.01 9.31 -18.16
C LEU A 5 -8.55 9.32 -17.73
N LEU A 6 -8.10 10.44 -17.15
CA LEU A 6 -6.75 10.59 -16.62
C LEU A 6 -6.83 10.62 -15.09
N LYS A 7 -6.74 9.46 -14.46
CA LYS A 7 -6.85 9.29 -13.01
C LYS A 7 -5.96 8.18 -12.52
N ASP A 8 -5.85 8.01 -11.20
CA ASP A 8 -5.18 6.84 -10.62
C ASP A 8 -5.85 5.53 -11.06
N ALA A 9 -5.06 4.48 -11.32
CA ALA A 9 -5.59 3.15 -11.60
C ALA A 9 -6.11 2.56 -10.29
N LYS A 10 -7.42 2.62 -10.10
CA LYS A 10 -8.11 1.91 -9.03
C LYS A 10 -9.18 1.07 -9.66
N GLU A 11 -9.02 -0.25 -9.56
CA GLU A 11 -10.06 -1.21 -9.88
C GLU A 11 -11.01 -1.32 -8.68
N ASP A 12 -12.30 -1.56 -8.94
CA ASP A 12 -13.26 -1.97 -7.90
C ASP A 12 -13.27 -3.50 -7.77
N ASP A 13 -13.94 -4.03 -6.75
CA ASP A 13 -14.09 -5.48 -6.54
C ASP A 13 -14.78 -6.22 -7.70
N CYS A 14 -15.38 -5.47 -8.64
CA CYS A 14 -16.09 -5.99 -9.81
C CYS A 14 -15.22 -5.99 -11.09
N GLY A 15 -13.94 -5.58 -11.01
CA GLY A 15 -12.97 -5.67 -12.10
C GLY A 15 -13.14 -4.63 -13.22
N GLN A 16 -13.98 -3.60 -13.06
CA GLN A 16 -14.12 -2.51 -14.04
C GLN A 16 -14.19 -1.16 -13.33
N ASP A 17 -13.41 -0.17 -13.81
CA ASP A 17 -13.43 1.18 -13.23
C ASP A 17 -14.85 1.78 -13.26
N PRO A 18 -15.37 2.28 -12.12
CA PRO A 18 -16.75 2.73 -12.01
C PRO A 18 -17.08 3.91 -12.93
N TYR A 19 -16.10 4.74 -13.29
CA TYR A 19 -16.30 5.84 -14.24
C TYR A 19 -16.41 5.31 -15.66
N ILE A 20 -15.63 4.30 -16.04
CA ILE A 20 -15.77 3.65 -17.36
C ILE A 20 -17.18 3.07 -17.47
N ARG A 21 -17.62 2.30 -16.48
CA ARG A 21 -18.96 1.68 -16.45
C ARG A 21 -20.07 2.72 -16.61
N GLU A 22 -20.01 3.80 -15.84
CA GLU A 22 -21.03 4.86 -15.92
C GLU A 22 -21.04 5.56 -17.29
N LEU A 23 -19.88 5.86 -17.85
CA LEU A 23 -19.77 6.52 -19.16
C LEU A 23 -20.32 5.63 -20.29
N GLU A 24 -20.07 4.33 -20.23
CA GLU A 24 -20.59 3.34 -21.18
C GLU A 24 -22.13 3.27 -21.17
N LEU A 25 -22.78 3.43 -20.00
CA LEU A 25 -24.24 3.48 -19.89
C LEU A 25 -24.86 4.63 -20.71
N TYR A 26 -24.12 5.72 -20.94
CA TYR A 26 -24.55 6.85 -21.76
C TYR A 26 -24.01 6.79 -23.20
N GLY A 27 -23.47 5.65 -23.65
CA GLY A 27 -22.96 5.46 -25.00
C GLY A 27 -21.63 6.18 -25.26
N LEU A 28 -20.85 6.43 -24.21
CA LEU A 28 -19.50 6.99 -24.31
C LEU A 28 -18.47 5.86 -24.25
N GLU A 29 -17.57 5.84 -25.24
CA GLU A 29 -16.46 4.90 -25.30
C GLU A 29 -15.31 5.49 -24.47
N ALA A 30 -15.12 4.99 -23.25
CA ALA A 30 -14.14 5.50 -22.30
C ALA A 30 -12.84 4.70 -22.31
N THR A 31 -11.70 5.38 -22.21
CA THR A 31 -10.38 4.77 -22.02
C THR A 31 -9.70 5.42 -20.82
N LEU A 32 -9.14 4.62 -19.91
CA LEU A 32 -8.43 5.12 -18.74
C LEU A 32 -6.91 5.07 -18.97
N ILE A 33 -6.23 6.18 -18.69
CA ILE A 33 -4.78 6.29 -18.61
C ILE A 33 -4.39 6.62 -17.17
N PRO A 34 -3.63 5.73 -16.48
CA PRO A 34 -3.12 6.01 -15.16
C PRO A 34 -2.12 7.17 -15.20
N VAL A 35 -2.29 8.14 -14.29
CA VAL A 35 -1.39 9.32 -14.21
C VAL A 35 -0.57 9.38 -12.93
N LEU A 36 -0.78 8.45 -12.00
CA LEU A 36 -0.02 8.33 -10.77
C LEU A 36 0.64 6.95 -10.72
N SER A 37 1.87 6.94 -10.25
CA SER A 37 2.62 5.76 -9.82
C SER A 37 3.42 6.13 -8.58
N PHE A 38 3.86 5.14 -7.80
CA PHE A 38 4.69 5.36 -6.63
C PHE A 38 5.75 4.27 -6.51
N GLU A 39 6.79 4.58 -5.73
CA GLU A 39 7.86 3.65 -5.41
C GLU A 39 8.18 3.73 -3.92
N PHE A 40 8.64 2.61 -3.35
CA PHE A 40 9.13 2.56 -1.99
C PHE A 40 10.61 2.94 -1.93
N LEU A 41 10.94 3.87 -1.03
CA LEU A 41 12.29 4.38 -0.84
C LEU A 41 12.78 4.06 0.57
N SER A 42 14.10 3.95 0.73
CA SER A 42 14.77 3.84 2.03
C SER A 42 14.31 2.69 2.94
N LEU A 43 13.75 1.61 2.37
CA LEU A 43 13.26 0.46 3.14
C LEU A 43 14.28 -0.12 4.14
N PRO A 44 15.58 -0.24 3.84
CA PRO A 44 16.55 -0.75 4.83
C PRO A 44 16.68 0.15 6.06
N SER A 45 16.81 1.47 5.85
CA SER A 45 16.88 2.43 6.96
C SER A 45 15.55 2.52 7.72
N PHE A 46 14.43 2.33 7.02
CA PHE A 46 13.13 2.27 7.68
C PHE A 46 13.05 1.06 8.63
N SER A 47 13.50 -0.12 8.19
CA SER A 47 13.54 -1.28 9.07
C SER A 47 14.48 -1.10 10.27
N GLU A 48 15.65 -0.51 10.07
CA GLU A 48 16.58 -0.20 11.17
C GLU A 48 15.94 0.72 12.21
N LYS A 49 15.10 1.67 11.80
CA LYS A 49 14.36 2.53 12.74
C LYS A 49 13.23 1.77 13.44
N LEU A 50 12.57 0.86 12.74
CA LEU A 50 11.54 0.00 13.33
C LEU A 50 12.12 -1.00 14.33
N SER A 51 13.38 -1.41 14.19
CA SER A 51 14.02 -2.32 15.16
C SER A 51 14.44 -1.64 16.47
N HIS A 52 14.32 -0.30 16.58
CA HIS A 52 14.68 0.47 17.79
C HIS A 52 13.50 1.30 18.33
N PRO A 53 12.42 0.66 18.80
CA PRO A 53 11.22 1.33 19.33
C PRO A 53 11.47 2.22 20.54
N GLU A 54 12.46 1.90 21.37
CA GLU A 54 12.86 2.67 22.55
C GLU A 54 13.29 4.11 22.24
N ASP A 55 13.70 4.38 20.99
CA ASP A 55 14.12 5.70 20.54
C ASP A 55 12.93 6.62 20.20
N TYR A 56 11.71 6.08 20.14
CA TYR A 56 10.53 6.81 19.67
C TYR A 56 9.32 6.63 20.61
N GLY A 57 8.52 7.68 20.76
CA GLY A 57 7.29 7.62 21.58
C GLY A 57 6.08 6.96 20.91
N GLY A 58 6.20 6.56 19.63
CA GLY A 58 5.12 5.98 18.85
C GLY A 58 5.33 6.10 17.34
N LEU A 59 4.41 5.52 16.56
CA LEU A 59 4.39 5.57 15.09
C LEU A 59 3.17 6.37 14.59
N ILE A 60 3.34 7.05 13.45
CA ILE A 60 2.26 7.76 12.75
C ILE A 60 2.27 7.32 11.29
N PHE A 61 1.19 6.68 10.85
CA PHE A 61 0.94 6.37 9.45
C PHE A 61 -0.19 7.24 8.91
N THR A 62 0.06 7.98 7.82
CA THR A 62 -0.92 8.88 7.19
C THR A 62 -1.32 8.41 5.79
N SER A 63 -0.85 7.23 5.36
CA SER A 63 -1.08 6.66 4.05
C SER A 63 -1.03 5.13 4.13
N PRO A 64 -1.92 4.40 3.43
CA PRO A 64 -1.82 2.94 3.32
C PRO A 64 -0.45 2.48 2.83
N ARG A 65 0.15 3.23 1.90
CA ARG A 65 1.48 2.94 1.36
C ARG A 65 2.55 2.93 2.44
N ALA A 66 2.43 3.75 3.49
CA ALA A 66 3.41 3.76 4.56
C ALA A 66 3.32 2.49 5.44
N VAL A 67 2.12 1.91 5.56
CA VAL A 67 1.91 0.61 6.24
C VAL A 67 2.43 -0.53 5.35
N GLU A 68 2.13 -0.51 4.06
CA GLU A 68 2.70 -1.46 3.07
C GLU A 68 4.24 -1.43 3.06
N ALA A 69 4.83 -0.23 3.16
CA ALA A 69 6.28 -0.09 3.25
C ALA A 69 6.86 -0.73 4.53
N ALA A 70 6.13 -0.67 5.64
CA ALA A 70 6.54 -1.26 6.91
C ALA A 70 6.49 -2.80 6.82
N GLU A 71 5.41 -3.35 6.26
CA GLU A 71 5.30 -4.78 5.98
C GLU A 71 6.45 -5.25 5.08
N LEU A 72 6.68 -4.57 3.95
CA LEU A 72 7.73 -4.92 2.99
C LEU A 72 9.15 -4.86 3.56
N CYS A 73 9.44 -3.94 4.46
CA CYS A 73 10.78 -3.87 5.05
C CYS A 73 10.99 -4.95 6.11
N LEU A 74 9.95 -5.31 6.86
CA LEU A 74 9.99 -6.41 7.84
C LEU A 74 10.11 -7.78 7.15
N GLU A 75 9.33 -8.04 6.10
CA GLU A 75 9.40 -9.29 5.33
C GLU A 75 10.77 -9.53 4.70
N LYS A 76 11.44 -8.47 4.24
CA LYS A 76 12.77 -8.57 3.62
C LYS A 76 13.87 -8.95 4.61
N ASN A 77 13.71 -8.60 5.89
CA ASN A 77 14.68 -8.93 6.93
C ASN A 77 14.45 -10.32 7.54
N ASN A 78 13.21 -10.82 7.58
CA ASN A 78 12.87 -12.16 8.07
C ASN A 78 13.35 -13.33 7.20
N LYS A 79 13.84 -13.08 5.98
CA LYS A 79 14.43 -14.16 5.14
C LYS A 79 15.79 -14.65 5.63
N THR A 80 16.31 -14.12 6.73
CA THR A 80 17.65 -14.43 7.22
C THR A 80 17.64 -15.30 8.49
N GLU A 81 16.57 -15.38 9.28
CA GLU A 81 16.54 -16.16 10.54
C GLU A 81 15.15 -16.77 10.82
N ASP A 82 15.12 -18.08 11.13
CA ASP A 82 13.96 -18.93 11.45
C ASP A 82 13.35 -18.64 12.86
N GLU A 83 13.05 -17.38 13.19
CA GLU A 83 12.36 -17.02 14.44
C GLU A 83 11.25 -15.99 14.18
N GLU A 84 10.11 -16.08 14.89
CA GLU A 84 9.11 -15.01 14.83
C GLU A 84 9.74 -13.71 15.33
N PRO A 85 9.70 -12.61 14.55
CA PRO A 85 10.46 -11.42 14.88
C PRO A 85 9.89 -10.77 16.14
N GLU A 86 10.72 -10.67 17.17
CA GLU A 86 10.41 -9.93 18.40
C GLU A 86 9.93 -8.49 18.11
N GLU A 87 10.35 -7.91 16.98
CA GLU A 87 9.97 -6.58 16.49
C GLU A 87 8.45 -6.37 16.34
N GLN A 88 7.70 -7.38 15.91
CA GLN A 88 6.23 -7.29 15.82
C GLN A 88 5.57 -7.20 17.20
N ARG A 89 6.20 -7.80 18.22
CA ARG A 89 5.73 -7.75 19.61
C ARG A 89 6.02 -6.42 20.26
N VAL A 90 7.12 -5.73 19.90
CA VAL A 90 7.46 -4.46 20.56
C VAL A 90 6.55 -3.31 20.13
N TRP A 91 6.16 -3.28 18.86
CA TRP A 91 5.25 -2.23 18.35
C TRP A 91 3.76 -2.54 18.53
N ASN A 92 3.38 -3.71 19.06
CA ASN A 92 1.99 -4.17 19.18
C ASN A 92 1.19 -3.92 17.89
N PHE A 93 1.74 -4.26 16.73
CA PHE A 93 1.01 -4.14 15.48
C PHE A 93 -0.24 -5.04 15.56
N PRO A 94 -1.47 -4.51 15.34
CA PRO A 94 -2.64 -5.37 15.24
C PRO A 94 -2.41 -6.32 14.05
N GLY A 95 -2.50 -7.62 14.31
CA GLY A 95 -2.33 -8.65 13.28
C GLY A 95 -3.30 -8.46 12.10
N PRO A 96 -3.06 -9.11 10.97
CA PRO A 96 -3.89 -8.96 9.77
C PRO A 96 -5.31 -9.42 10.09
N HIS A 97 -6.20 -8.47 10.35
CA HIS A 97 -7.62 -8.72 10.27
C HIS A 97 -7.96 -8.78 8.79
N ASN A 98 -8.48 -9.92 8.33
CA ASN A 98 -9.19 -10.02 7.05
C ASN A 98 -10.27 -8.93 7.03
N VAL A 99 -10.05 -7.92 6.21
CA VAL A 99 -11.08 -6.95 5.79
C VAL A 99 -11.68 -7.47 4.50
#